data_AF-A0A925BBW7-F1
#
_entry.id   AF-A0A925BBW7-F1
#
_cell.length_a   1.000
_cell.length_b   1.000
_cell.length_c   1.000
_cell.angle_alpha   90.00
_cell.angle_beta   90.00
_cell.angle_gamma   90.00
#
_symmetry.space_group_name_H-M   'P 1'
#
loop_
_entity.id
_entity.type
_entity.pdbx_description
1 polymer ?
#
loop_
_entity_poly.entity_id
_entity_poly.type
_entity_poly.pdbx_seq_one_letter_code
_entity_poly.pdbx_strand_id
1 'polypeptide(L)'
;MATGEIVSKPYDVSLKWLLELNPLDWVRFLGLPEGDVSLVDADLSTVSAFADRLIRVDAEAGSYLLHNELESGKDTANVAERLYHYGALADYKFGLPVVGDVFLFAPRRE
;
A
#
# COMPACT_ATOMS: atom_id res chain seq x y z
N MET A 1 -27.33 15.92 -5.55
CA MET A 1 -26.45 14.81 -5.98
C MET A 1 -25.03 15.36 -6.08
N ALA A 2 -24.30 15.35 -4.96
CA ALA A 2 -22.87 15.63 -4.96
C ALA A 2 -22.19 14.28 -5.26
N THR A 3 -21.64 14.19 -6.45
CA THR A 3 -20.99 13.01 -7.04
C THR A 3 -19.75 12.63 -6.22
N GLY A 4 -19.52 11.33 -6.04
CA GLY A 4 -18.57 10.72 -5.09
C GLY A 4 -17.07 11.06 -5.24
N GLU A 5 -16.71 12.01 -6.10
CA GLU A 5 -15.33 12.50 -6.30
C GLU A 5 -14.79 13.36 -5.16
N ILE A 6 -15.66 14.11 -4.45
CA ILE A 6 -15.21 14.98 -3.34
C ILE A 6 -14.98 14.18 -2.05
N VAL A 7 -15.59 12.99 -1.95
CA VAL A 7 -15.57 12.15 -0.75
C VAL A 7 -14.36 11.20 -0.71
N SER A 8 -13.72 10.86 -1.84
CA SER A 8 -12.55 9.96 -1.85
C SER A 8 -11.31 10.58 -1.18
N LYS A 9 -11.02 11.84 -1.48
CA LYS A 9 -9.80 12.55 -1.02
C LYS A 9 -9.55 12.54 0.50
N PRO A 10 -10.53 12.78 1.40
CA PRO A 10 -10.27 12.74 2.84
C PRO A 10 -10.00 11.33 3.38
N TYR A 11 -10.59 10.28 2.78
CA TYR A 11 -10.30 8.90 3.16
C TYR A 11 -8.89 8.52 2.75
N ASP A 12 -8.47 8.89 1.54
CA ASP A 12 -7.13 8.57 1.03
C ASP A 12 -6.03 9.19 1.90
N VAL A 13 -6.19 10.44 2.35
CA VAL A 13 -5.23 11.11 3.24
C VAL A 13 -5.16 10.42 4.61
N SER A 14 -6.31 10.07 5.18
CA SER A 14 -6.38 9.43 6.50
C SER A 14 -5.82 8.01 6.48
N LEU A 15 -6.09 7.26 5.40
CA LEU A 15 -5.60 5.91 5.18
C LEU A 15 -4.07 5.90 4.99
N LYS A 16 -3.53 6.84 4.21
CA LYS A 16 -2.08 7.04 4.10
C LYS A 16 -1.43 7.33 5.45
N TRP A 17 -2.05 8.20 6.26
CA TRP A 17 -1.55 8.51 7.61
C TRP A 17 -1.51 7.27 8.52
N LEU A 18 -2.44 6.33 8.36
CA LEU A 18 -2.49 5.09 9.14
C LEU A 18 -1.33 4.13 8.79
N LEU A 19 -0.91 4.08 7.52
CA LEU A 19 0.30 3.38 7.10
C LEU A 19 1.56 3.96 7.74
N GLU A 20 1.63 5.28 7.81
CA GLU A 20 2.80 5.99 8.32
C GLU A 20 2.94 5.92 9.84
N LEU A 21 1.83 5.78 10.57
CA LEU A 21 1.81 5.88 12.03
C LEU A 21 2.60 4.74 12.71
N ASN A 22 2.42 3.50 12.27
CA ASN A 22 3.12 2.33 12.80
C ASN A 22 3.39 1.29 11.70
N PRO A 23 4.44 1.46 10.88
CA PRO A 23 4.74 0.57 9.76
C PRO A 23 4.95 -0.89 10.18
N LEU A 24 5.52 -1.13 11.36
CA LEU A 24 5.74 -2.48 11.89
C LEU A 24 4.44 -3.21 12.23
N ASP A 25 3.39 -2.49 12.63
CA ASP A 25 2.12 -3.12 13.00
C ASP A 25 1.40 -3.69 11.77
N TRP A 26 1.63 -3.14 10.57
CA TRP A 26 1.13 -3.71 9.32
C TRP A 26 1.82 -5.02 8.97
N VAL A 27 3.15 -5.07 9.13
CA VAL A 27 3.93 -6.31 8.95
C VAL A 27 3.42 -7.41 9.89
N ARG A 28 3.20 -7.05 11.17
CA ARG A 28 2.63 -7.95 12.18
C ARG A 28 1.21 -8.39 11.86
N PHE A 29 0.36 -7.45 11.45
CA PHE A 29 -1.03 -7.73 11.11
C PHE A 29 -1.13 -8.77 9.99
N LEU A 30 -0.23 -8.71 9.01
CA LEU A 30 -0.16 -9.65 7.89
C LEU A 30 0.57 -10.96 8.23
N GLY A 31 1.17 -11.08 9.43
CA GLY A 31 1.94 -12.25 9.86
C GLY A 31 3.22 -12.48 9.05
N LEU A 32 3.81 -11.40 8.52
CA LEU A 32 5.03 -11.45 7.72
C LEU A 32 6.29 -11.45 8.61
N PRO A 33 7.45 -11.89 8.09
CA PRO A 33 8.71 -11.86 8.84
C PRO A 33 9.06 -10.45 9.33
N GLU A 34 9.15 -10.28 10.65
CA GLU A 34 9.47 -8.99 11.27
C GLU A 34 10.97 -8.65 11.18
N GLY A 35 11.26 -7.35 11.25
CA GLY A 35 12.60 -6.79 11.22
C GLY A 35 12.59 -5.29 11.45
N ASP A 36 13.71 -4.64 11.16
CA ASP A 36 13.77 -3.19 11.16
C ASP A 36 12.93 -2.65 9.99
N VAL A 37 12.04 -1.70 10.28
CA VAL A 37 11.13 -1.13 9.29
C VAL A 37 11.48 0.31 8.96
N SER A 38 11.38 0.66 7.69
CA SER A 38 11.48 2.04 7.22
C SER A 38 10.50 2.30 6.09
N LEU A 39 10.04 3.55 5.96
CA LEU A 39 9.25 3.97 4.81
C LEU A 39 10.18 4.40 3.70
N VAL A 40 9.96 3.86 2.50
CA VAL A 40 10.65 4.29 1.29
C VAL A 40 9.66 4.91 0.32
N ASP A 41 10.00 6.11 -0.15
CA ASP A 41 9.24 6.77 -1.20
C ASP A 41 9.57 6.10 -2.53
N ALA A 42 8.53 5.50 -3.14
CA ALA A 42 8.72 4.78 -4.37
C ALA A 42 8.87 5.72 -5.57
N ASP A 43 8.48 7.00 -5.47
CA ASP A 43 8.42 8.02 -6.53
C ASP A 43 8.28 7.37 -7.91
N LEU A 44 7.15 6.68 -8.10
CA LEU A 44 6.77 6.00 -9.33
C LEU A 44 6.02 6.97 -10.25
N SER A 45 6.40 8.26 -10.22
CA SER A 45 5.68 9.46 -10.69
C SER A 45 5.22 9.50 -12.14
N THR A 46 5.39 8.43 -12.92
CA THR A 46 4.83 8.28 -14.25
C THR A 46 3.40 7.75 -14.29
N VAL A 47 2.80 7.24 -13.19
CA VAL A 47 1.51 6.51 -13.29
C VAL A 47 0.43 6.87 -12.25
N SER A 48 0.72 7.33 -11.02
CA SER A 48 -0.33 7.70 -10.04
C SER A 48 0.24 8.35 -8.78
N ALA A 49 -0.46 9.34 -8.20
CA ALA A 49 -0.14 9.96 -6.89
C ALA A 49 -0.63 9.16 -5.66
N PHE A 50 -1.07 7.91 -5.86
CA PHE A 50 -1.71 7.09 -4.81
C PHE A 50 -0.83 5.95 -4.29
N ALA A 51 0.25 5.55 -4.98
CA ALA A 51 1.09 4.39 -4.65
C ALA A 51 2.42 4.75 -3.95
N ASP A 52 2.52 5.92 -3.31
CA ASP A 52 3.82 6.58 -3.11
C ASP A 52 4.67 6.08 -1.93
N ARG A 53 4.24 5.10 -1.11
CA ARG A 53 5.06 4.63 0.02
C ARG A 53 5.04 3.12 0.19
N LEU A 54 6.24 2.54 0.19
CA LEU A 54 6.47 1.14 0.53
C LEU A 54 7.06 1.05 1.93
N ILE A 55 6.74 -0.03 2.64
CA ILE A 55 7.42 -0.36 3.89
C ILE A 55 8.57 -1.29 3.53
N ARG A 56 9.81 -0.84 3.69
CA ARG A 56 10.97 -1.70 3.65
C ARG A 56 11.10 -2.41 4.97
N VAL A 57 11.30 -3.72 4.92
CA VAL A 57 11.52 -4.58 6.08
C VAL A 57 12.87 -5.26 5.91
N ASP A 58 13.77 -5.04 6.85
CA ASP A 58 15.05 -5.73 6.95
C ASP A 58 14.92 -6.82 8.03
N ALA A 59 14.33 -7.95 7.64
CA ALA A 59 14.11 -9.12 8.51
C ALA A 59 15.32 -10.07 8.52
N GLU A 60 15.42 -10.92 9.54
CA GLU A 60 16.52 -11.89 9.68
C GLU A 60 16.62 -12.84 8.47
N ALA A 61 15.47 -13.25 7.90
CA ALA A 61 15.40 -14.14 6.75
C ALA A 61 15.72 -13.46 5.40
N GLY A 62 15.85 -12.12 5.38
CA GLY A 62 16.12 -11.32 4.19
C GLY A 62 15.25 -10.07 4.10
N SER A 63 15.76 -9.07 3.38
CA SER A 63 15.06 -7.80 3.16
C SER A 63 13.99 -7.90 2.09
N TYR A 64 12.86 -7.22 2.29
CA TYR A 64 11.77 -7.15 1.32
C TYR A 64 11.02 -5.82 1.40
N LEU A 65 10.17 -5.57 0.41
CA LEU A 65 9.28 -4.41 0.36
C LEU A 65 7.83 -4.87 0.53
N LEU A 66 7.08 -4.16 1.35
CA LEU A 66 5.65 -4.34 1.51
C LEU A 66 4.92 -3.19 0.80
N HIS A 67 4.09 -3.56 -0.17
CA HIS A 67 3.26 -2.67 -0.97
C HIS A 67 1.78 -2.83 -0.56
N ASN A 68 1.31 -1.90 0.27
CA ASN A 68 -0.07 -1.89 0.75
C ASN A 68 -0.94 -1.03 -0.18
N GLU A 69 -1.96 -1.61 -0.79
CA GLU A 69 -2.97 -0.87 -1.54
C GLU A 69 -4.23 -0.71 -0.68
N LEU A 70 -4.55 0.52 -0.29
CA LEU A 70 -5.71 0.83 0.55
C LEU A 70 -6.85 1.35 -0.32
N GLU A 71 -7.89 0.54 -0.52
CA GLU A 71 -9.03 0.88 -1.37
C GLU A 71 -10.28 1.18 -0.56
N SER A 72 -10.91 2.33 -0.82
CA SER A 72 -12.23 2.65 -0.28
C SER A 72 -13.23 2.91 -1.40
N GLY A 73 -14.32 2.14 -1.44
CA GLY A 73 -15.39 2.32 -2.43
C GLY A 73 -15.66 1.10 -3.32
N LYS A 74 -16.36 1.33 -4.43
CA LYS A 74 -16.86 0.27 -5.33
C LYS A 74 -15.94 -0.01 -6.52
N ASP A 75 -14.97 0.87 -6.79
CA ASP A 75 -14.12 0.77 -7.97
C ASP A 75 -12.85 -0.01 -7.66
N THR A 76 -13.00 -1.33 -7.50
CA THR A 76 -11.90 -2.27 -7.27
C THR A 76 -11.51 -3.02 -8.54
N ALA A 77 -12.02 -2.59 -9.70
CA ALA A 77 -12.02 -3.38 -10.91
C ALA A 77 -10.62 -3.68 -11.46
N ASN A 78 -9.63 -2.87 -11.10
CA ASN A 78 -8.25 -2.97 -11.59
C ASN A 78 -7.19 -3.05 -10.47
N VAL A 79 -7.60 -3.35 -9.22
CA VAL A 79 -6.67 -3.31 -8.07
C VAL A 79 -5.55 -4.34 -8.20
N ALA A 80 -5.87 -5.51 -8.76
CA ALA A 80 -4.89 -6.59 -8.95
C ALA A 80 -3.83 -6.20 -9.99
N GLU A 81 -4.25 -5.58 -11.10
CA GLU A 81 -3.37 -5.09 -12.15
C GLU A 81 -2.44 -3.98 -11.64
N ARG A 82 -2.98 -3.06 -10.83
CA ARG A 82 -2.19 -2.00 -10.18
C ARG A 82 -1.18 -2.57 -9.20
N LEU A 83 -1.61 -3.48 -8.33
CA LEU A 83 -0.72 -4.13 -7.36
C LEU A 83 0.45 -4.84 -8.05
N TYR A 84 0.16 -5.60 -9.12
CA TYR A 84 1.19 -6.26 -9.92
C TYR A 84 2.10 -5.26 -10.63
N HIS A 85 1.54 -4.25 -11.29
CA HIS A 85 2.31 -3.27 -12.06
C HIS A 85 3.27 -2.47 -11.16
N TYR A 86 2.78 -1.97 -10.03
CA TYR A 86 3.61 -1.22 -9.09
C TYR A 86 4.59 -2.10 -8.33
N GLY A 87 4.20 -3.33 -7.98
CA GLY A 87 5.12 -4.30 -7.40
C GLY A 87 6.32 -4.58 -8.32
N ALA A 88 6.08 -4.76 -9.62
CA ALA A 88 7.15 -4.96 -10.59
C ALA A 88 8.07 -3.73 -10.75
N LEU A 89 7.51 -2.52 -10.73
CA LEU A 89 8.30 -1.29 -10.79
C LEU A 89 9.14 -1.09 -9.52
N ALA A 90 8.59 -1.40 -8.35
CA ALA A 90 9.29 -1.33 -7.08
C ALA A 90 10.43 -2.36 -7.01
N ASP A 91 10.17 -3.61 -7.40
CA ASP A 91 11.20 -4.65 -7.53
C ASP A 91 12.33 -4.18 -8.46
N TYR A 92 12.00 -3.68 -9.65
CA TYR A 92 12.99 -3.15 -10.59
C TYR A 92 13.82 -1.99 -10.01
N LYS A 93 13.19 -1.06 -9.29
CA LYS A 93 13.85 0.14 -8.74
C LYS A 93 14.76 -0.20 -7.56
N PHE A 94 14.32 -1.09 -6.68
CA PHE A 94 14.99 -1.34 -5.40
C PHE A 94 15.77 -2.67 -5.35
N GLY A 95 15.53 -3.58 -6.29
CA GLY A 95 16.15 -4.90 -6.35
C GLY A 95 15.78 -5.80 -5.16
N LEU A 96 14.58 -5.62 -4.61
CA LEU A 96 14.09 -6.34 -3.45
C LEU A 96 12.76 -7.02 -3.78
N PRO A 97 12.52 -8.24 -3.26
CA PRO A 97 11.23 -8.91 -3.44
C PRO A 97 10.12 -8.05 -2.86
N VAL A 98 8.99 -7.98 -3.58
CA VAL A 98 7.82 -7.19 -3.17
C VAL A 98 6.69 -8.12 -2.75
N VAL A 99 6.21 -7.93 -1.53
CA VAL A 99 4.97 -8.51 -1.01
C VAL A 99 3.88 -7.47 -1.19
N GLY A 100 2.86 -7.79 -1.98
CA GLY A 100 1.71 -6.92 -2.21
C GLY A 100 0.48 -7.39 -1.43
N ASP A 101 -0.23 -6.45 -0.85
CA ASP A 101 -1.50 -6.67 -0.14
C ASP A 101 -2.53 -5.61 -0.52
N VAL A 102 -3.81 -5.93 -0.30
CA VAL A 102 -4.93 -5.03 -0.59
C VAL A 102 -5.86 -5.00 0.61
N PHE A 103 -6.10 -3.82 1.15
CA PHE A 103 -7.10 -3.57 2.18
C PHE A 103 -8.32 -2.92 1.56
N LEU A 104 -9.42 -3.66 1.51
CA LEU A 104 -10.70 -3.15 1.01
C LEU A 104 -11.59 -2.64 2.16
N PHE A 105 -11.82 -1.34 2.19
CA PHE A 105 -12.73 -0.70 3.13
C PHE A 105 -14.12 -0.57 2.48
N ALA A 106 -15.02 -1.48 2.85
CA ALA A 106 -16.42 -1.44 2.45
C ALA A 106 -17.32 -1.06 3.64
N PRO A 107 -18.39 -0.28 3.42
CA PRO A 107 -19.39 -0.06 4.46
C PRO A 107 -19.98 -1.40 4.89
N ARG A 108 -20.08 -1.59 6.22
CA ARG A 108 -20.75 -2.76 6.81
C ARG A 108 -22.21 -2.76 6.35
N ARG A 109 -22.62 -3.81 5.64
CA ARG A 109 -24.04 -4.06 5.37
C ARG A 109 -24.60 -4.84 6.55
N GLU A 110 -25.60 -4.27 7.22
CA GLU A 110 -26.39 -4.94 8.25
C GLU A 110 -27.37 -5.95 7.64
#